data_AF-A0A969T302-F1
#
_entry.id   AF-A0A969T302-F1
#
_cell.length_a   1.000
_cell.length_b   1.000
_cell.length_c   1.000
_cell.angle_alpha   90.00
_cell.angle_beta   90.00
_cell.angle_gamma   90.00
#
_symmetry.space_group_name_H-M   'P 1'
#
loop_
_entity.id
_entity.type
_entity.pdbx_description
1 polymer ?
#
loop_
_entity_poly.entity_id
_entity_poly.type
_entity_poly.pdbx_seq_one_letter_code
_entity_poly.pdbx_strand_id
1 'polypeptide(L)'
;MTTLWEIDHQLAAAINQLEAIETDDGLTDVFESYVAELESERDEKIANWGRFILHQESLAEAAQAEADRIRKLADTRSNRAKSMKDLLKLYFEREGLKKIETATAVVSLAKNGGKAPIKLPDDLSELPDDYTYPIFKPDLDRIREDLEAGEKIPGCSLGERGFHLRIR
;
A
#
# COMPACT_ATOMS: atom_id res chain seq x y z
N MET A 1 -26.94 -18.32 3.43
CA MET A 1 -26.73 -16.89 3.75
C MET A 1 -26.97 -16.15 2.45
N THR A 2 -28.03 -15.36 2.36
CA THR A 2 -28.44 -14.67 1.13
C THR A 2 -27.35 -13.74 0.65
N THR A 3 -27.04 -13.69 -0.64
CA THR A 3 -26.04 -12.74 -1.18
C THR A 3 -26.68 -11.37 -1.43
N LEU A 4 -25.87 -10.30 -1.51
CA LEU A 4 -26.40 -8.97 -1.85
C LEU A 4 -27.07 -8.98 -3.25
N TRP A 5 -26.50 -9.76 -4.17
CA TRP A 5 -27.05 -10.01 -5.51
C TRP A 5 -28.40 -10.74 -5.48
N GLU A 6 -28.58 -11.70 -4.58
CA GLU A 6 -29.86 -12.40 -4.41
C GLU A 6 -30.94 -11.46 -3.87
N ILE A 7 -30.60 -10.60 -2.89
CA ILE A 7 -31.53 -9.59 -2.36
C ILE A 7 -31.90 -8.57 -3.46
N ASP A 8 -30.91 -8.13 -4.24
CA ASP A 8 -31.15 -7.19 -5.35
C ASP A 8 -32.03 -7.80 -6.46
N HIS A 9 -31.84 -9.08 -6.76
CA HIS A 9 -32.70 -9.81 -7.69
C HIS A 9 -34.14 -9.93 -7.18
N GLN A 10 -34.31 -10.20 -5.88
CA GLN A 10 -35.63 -10.24 -5.23
C GLN A 10 -36.30 -8.86 -5.22
N LEU A 11 -35.55 -7.80 -4.93
CA LEU A 11 -36.02 -6.42 -5.00
C LEU A 11 -36.52 -6.07 -6.40
N ALA A 12 -35.72 -6.36 -7.43
CA ALA A 12 -36.11 -6.11 -8.82
C ALA A 12 -37.39 -6.88 -9.19
N ALA A 13 -37.53 -8.13 -8.75
CA ALA A 13 -38.74 -8.91 -8.98
C ALA A 13 -39.97 -8.33 -8.25
N ALA A 14 -39.81 -7.90 -6.99
CA ALA A 14 -40.88 -7.32 -6.19
C ALA A 14 -41.35 -5.97 -6.75
N ILE A 15 -40.44 -5.10 -7.20
CA ILE A 15 -40.76 -3.81 -7.82
C ILE A 15 -41.53 -4.01 -9.14
N ASN A 16 -41.09 -4.93 -10.01
CA ASN A 16 -41.81 -5.24 -11.25
C ASN A 16 -43.23 -5.77 -10.99
N GLN A 17 -43.43 -6.53 -9.91
CA GLN A 17 -44.76 -7.01 -9.52
C GLN A 17 -45.64 -5.88 -9.00
N LEU A 18 -45.09 -4.95 -8.22
CA LEU A 18 -45.80 -3.76 -7.75
C LEU A 18 -46.27 -2.88 -8.91
N GLU A 19 -45.42 -2.65 -9.92
CA GLU A 19 -45.77 -1.85 -11.10
C GLU A 19 -46.86 -2.50 -11.99
N ALA A 20 -47.02 -3.82 -11.91
CA ALA A 20 -48.05 -4.55 -12.67
C ALA A 20 -49.44 -4.52 -12.02
N ILE A 21 -49.57 -3.99 -10.79
CA ILE A 21 -50.85 -3.89 -10.08
C ILE A 21 -51.58 -2.63 -10.55
N GLU A 22 -52.63 -2.80 -11.34
CA GLU A 22 -53.32 -1.66 -11.97
C GLU A 22 -54.30 -0.92 -11.04
N THR A 23 -54.91 -1.57 -10.03
CA THR A 23 -55.82 -0.90 -9.04
C THR A 23 -56.34 -1.90 -7.98
N ASP A 24 -55.47 -2.44 -7.12
CA ASP A 24 -55.89 -3.14 -5.91
C ASP A 24 -55.10 -2.61 -4.70
N ASP A 25 -55.66 -1.59 -4.03
CA ASP A 25 -55.04 -0.87 -2.90
C ASP A 25 -54.51 -1.82 -1.82
N GLY A 26 -55.24 -2.91 -1.54
CA GLY A 26 -54.83 -3.88 -0.52
C GLY A 26 -53.66 -4.77 -0.94
N LEU A 27 -53.49 -5.02 -2.25
CA LEU A 27 -52.34 -5.76 -2.78
C LEU A 27 -51.11 -4.84 -2.88
N THR A 28 -51.32 -3.60 -3.31
CA THR A 28 -50.28 -2.57 -3.39
C THR A 28 -49.59 -2.38 -2.04
N ASP A 29 -50.34 -2.18 -0.95
CA ASP A 29 -49.79 -2.01 0.41
C ASP A 29 -48.91 -3.20 0.86
N VAL A 30 -49.31 -4.42 0.51
CA VAL A 30 -48.56 -5.63 0.85
C VAL A 30 -47.24 -5.68 0.09
N PHE A 31 -47.25 -5.39 -1.22
CA PHE A 31 -46.03 -5.37 -2.01
C PHE A 31 -45.09 -4.22 -1.65
N GLU A 32 -45.62 -3.03 -1.32
CA GLU A 32 -44.81 -1.92 -0.82
C GLU A 32 -44.09 -2.31 0.49
N SER A 33 -44.81 -2.95 1.43
CA SER A 33 -44.22 -3.43 2.67
C SER A 33 -43.12 -4.48 2.44
N TYR A 34 -43.31 -5.36 1.46
CA TYR A 34 -42.34 -6.40 1.11
C TYR A 34 -41.08 -5.82 0.45
N VAL A 35 -41.24 -4.84 -0.46
CA VAL A 35 -40.11 -4.10 -1.03
C VAL A 35 -39.32 -3.40 0.08
N ALA A 36 -40.00 -2.70 0.99
CA ALA A 36 -39.34 -2.02 2.11
C ALA A 36 -38.58 -2.98 3.03
N GLU A 37 -39.11 -4.19 3.26
CA GLU A 37 -38.42 -5.23 4.03
C GLU A 37 -37.13 -5.68 3.35
N LEU A 38 -37.17 -5.95 2.04
CA LEU A 38 -35.99 -6.34 1.27
C LEU A 38 -34.94 -5.23 1.18
N GLU A 39 -35.36 -3.95 1.06
CA GLU A 39 -34.44 -2.81 1.11
C GLU A 39 -33.76 -2.72 2.48
N SER A 40 -34.53 -2.91 3.55
CA SER A 40 -33.99 -2.95 4.91
C SER A 40 -32.97 -4.09 5.09
N GLU A 41 -33.26 -5.30 4.57
CA GLU A 41 -32.33 -6.43 4.62
C GLU A 41 -31.03 -6.13 3.85
N ARG A 42 -31.14 -5.53 2.66
CA ARG A 42 -29.99 -5.10 1.85
C ARG A 42 -29.12 -4.10 2.62
N ASP A 43 -29.73 -3.08 3.18
CA ASP A 43 -29.05 -1.98 3.84
C ASP A 43 -28.40 -2.45 5.16
N GLU A 44 -29.08 -3.30 5.93
CA GLU A 44 -28.51 -3.93 7.11
C GLU A 44 -27.31 -4.82 6.76
N LYS A 45 -27.41 -5.56 5.64
CA LYS A 45 -26.29 -6.36 5.14
C LYS A 45 -25.11 -5.46 4.79
N ILE A 46 -25.29 -4.41 4.00
CA ILE A 46 -24.23 -3.45 3.66
C ILE A 46 -23.62 -2.83 4.92
N ALA A 47 -24.44 -2.45 5.91
CA ALA A 47 -23.98 -1.92 7.17
C ALA A 47 -23.13 -2.94 7.97
N ASN A 48 -23.52 -4.21 7.97
CA ASN A 48 -22.73 -5.29 8.56
C ASN A 48 -21.36 -5.46 7.89
N TRP A 49 -21.32 -5.42 6.56
CA TRP A 49 -20.06 -5.43 5.80
C TRP A 49 -19.20 -4.22 6.15
N GLY A 50 -19.79 -3.02 6.22
CA GLY A 50 -19.09 -1.81 6.62
C GLY A 50 -18.46 -1.91 8.01
N ARG A 51 -19.24 -2.39 9.01
CA ARG A 51 -18.73 -2.64 10.37
C ARG A 51 -17.59 -3.66 10.37
N PHE A 52 -17.72 -4.74 9.62
CA PHE A 52 -16.69 -5.77 9.56
C PHE A 52 -15.38 -5.24 8.94
N ILE A 53 -15.47 -4.47 7.86
CA ILE A 53 -14.30 -3.85 7.21
C ILE A 53 -13.61 -2.87 8.16
N LEU A 54 -14.36 -1.96 8.79
CA LEU A 54 -13.80 -1.03 9.78
C LEU A 54 -13.13 -1.75 10.96
N HIS A 55 -13.72 -2.87 11.40
CA HIS A 55 -13.12 -3.71 12.43
C HIS A 55 -11.79 -4.33 11.97
N GLN A 56 -11.71 -4.85 10.74
CA GLN A 56 -10.46 -5.36 10.18
C GLN A 56 -9.39 -4.27 10.02
N GLU A 57 -9.79 -3.07 9.58
CA GLU A 57 -8.89 -1.92 9.46
C GLU A 57 -8.32 -1.51 10.84
N SER A 58 -9.17 -1.48 11.87
CA SER A 58 -8.73 -1.19 13.25
C SER A 58 -7.77 -2.25 13.80
N LEU A 59 -8.03 -3.54 13.54
CA LEU A 59 -7.12 -4.62 13.92
C LEU A 59 -5.78 -4.51 13.19
N ALA A 60 -5.80 -4.17 11.90
CA ALA A 60 -4.60 -3.98 11.10
C ALA A 60 -3.75 -2.80 11.62
N GLU A 61 -4.40 -1.67 11.95
CA GLU A 61 -3.72 -0.51 12.54
C GLU A 61 -3.06 -0.86 13.88
N ALA A 62 -3.78 -1.55 14.77
CA ALA A 62 -3.24 -2.00 16.05
C ALA A 62 -2.04 -2.96 15.88
N ALA A 63 -2.13 -3.90 14.93
CA ALA A 63 -1.04 -4.82 14.62
C ALA A 63 0.19 -4.09 14.06
N GLN A 64 -0.02 -3.12 13.17
CA GLN A 64 1.06 -2.30 12.60
C GLN A 64 1.76 -1.47 13.67
N ALA A 65 1.01 -0.88 14.61
CA ALA A 65 1.58 -0.12 15.71
C ALA A 65 2.50 -0.98 16.60
N GLU A 66 2.10 -2.21 16.90
CA GLU A 66 2.93 -3.15 17.68
C GLU A 66 4.15 -3.63 16.89
N ALA A 67 3.99 -3.92 15.60
CA ALA A 67 5.10 -4.27 14.72
C ALA A 67 6.15 -3.14 14.67
N ASP A 68 5.72 -1.88 14.57
CA ASP A 68 6.60 -0.72 14.58
C ASP A 68 7.29 -0.52 15.93
N ARG A 69 6.62 -0.82 17.04
CA ARG A 69 7.23 -0.80 18.38
C ARG A 69 8.36 -1.83 18.48
N ILE A 70 8.11 -3.07 18.04
CA ILE A 70 9.11 -4.14 18.05
C ILE A 70 10.28 -3.81 17.11
N ARG A 71 9.99 -3.28 15.92
CA ARG A 71 11.01 -2.81 14.96
C ARG A 71 11.92 -1.76 15.59
N LYS A 72 11.35 -0.72 16.21
CA LYS A 72 12.13 0.33 16.89
C LYS A 72 13.01 -0.23 18.01
N LEU A 73 12.52 -1.23 18.75
CA LEU A 73 13.32 -1.91 19.78
C LEU A 73 14.50 -2.68 19.15
N ALA A 74 14.26 -3.42 18.07
CA ALA A 74 15.30 -4.12 17.32
C ALA A 74 16.35 -3.14 16.77
N ASP A 75 15.90 -2.03 16.18
CA ASP A 75 16.76 -0.98 15.65
C ASP A 75 17.64 -0.36 16.74
N THR A 76 17.07 -0.12 17.93
CA THR A 76 17.84 0.40 19.07
C THR A 76 18.97 -0.55 19.49
N ARG A 77 18.68 -1.86 19.54
CA ARG A 77 19.69 -2.88 19.87
C ARG A 77 20.73 -3.01 18.77
N SER A 78 20.30 -3.00 17.51
CA SER A 78 21.18 -3.05 16.33
C SER A 78 22.12 -1.84 16.29
N ASN A 79 21.59 -0.64 16.48
CA ASN A 79 22.36 0.60 16.51
C ASN A 79 23.38 0.59 17.65
N ARG A 80 23.00 0.13 18.85
CA ARG A 80 23.94 0.00 19.97
C ARG A 80 25.09 -0.97 19.64
N ALA A 81 24.77 -2.12 19.04
CA ALA A 81 25.78 -3.08 18.60
C ALA A 81 26.69 -2.49 17.52
N LYS A 82 26.14 -1.73 16.57
CA LYS A 82 26.89 -1.04 15.52
C LYS A 82 27.87 -0.02 16.13
N SER A 83 27.42 0.85 17.02
CA SER A 83 28.27 1.82 17.70
C SER A 83 29.42 1.16 18.48
N MET A 84 29.16 0.02 19.12
CA MET A 84 30.21 -0.75 19.82
C MET A 84 31.21 -1.37 18.84
N LYS A 85 30.75 -1.89 17.70
CA LYS A 85 31.64 -2.39 16.63
C LYS A 85 32.48 -1.28 16.03
N ASP A 86 31.91 -0.09 15.81
CA ASP A 86 32.62 1.07 15.27
C ASP A 86 33.73 1.54 16.25
N LEU A 87 33.45 1.53 17.55
CA LEU A 87 34.46 1.83 18.57
C LEU A 87 35.60 0.80 18.59
N LEU A 88 35.27 -0.50 18.52
CA LEU A 88 36.28 -1.57 18.44
C LEU A 88 37.10 -1.47 17.16
N LYS A 89 36.47 -1.15 16.03
CA LYS A 89 37.14 -0.90 14.76
C LYS A 89 38.17 0.24 14.91
N LEU A 90 37.77 1.37 15.49
CA LEU A 90 38.67 2.50 15.73
C LEU A 90 39.87 2.11 16.60
N TYR A 91 39.65 1.29 17.63
CA TYR A 91 40.73 0.78 18.47
C TYR A 91 41.70 -0.10 17.67
N PHE A 92 41.20 -1.05 16.87
CA PHE A 92 42.04 -1.91 16.01
C PHE A 92 42.84 -1.08 14.99
N GLU A 93 42.23 -0.06 14.39
CA GLU A 93 42.89 0.84 13.45
C GLU A 93 43.99 1.67 14.12
N ARG A 94 43.73 2.21 15.32
CA ARG A 94 44.71 3.02 16.07
C ARG A 94 45.92 2.20 16.53
N GLU A 95 45.68 0.99 17.03
CA GLU A 95 46.74 0.10 17.55
C GLU A 95 47.39 -0.77 16.46
N GLY A 96 46.91 -0.68 15.21
CA GLY A 96 47.40 -1.50 14.09
C GLY A 96 47.09 -3.00 14.22
N LEU A 97 46.10 -3.37 15.03
CA LEU A 97 45.73 -4.75 15.30
C LEU A 97 44.84 -5.30 14.17
N LYS A 98 45.12 -6.53 13.73
CA LYS A 98 44.30 -7.22 12.72
C LYS A 98 43.34 -8.25 13.31
N LYS A 99 43.71 -8.87 14.42
CA LYS A 99 42.96 -9.94 15.05
C LYS A 99 43.30 -10.05 16.53
N ILE A 100 42.28 -10.28 17.35
CA ILE A 100 42.41 -10.64 18.76
C ILE A 100 41.52 -11.87 18.99
N GLU A 101 42.10 -12.92 19.57
CA GLU A 101 41.38 -14.10 20.01
C GLU A 101 41.30 -14.08 21.53
N THR A 102 40.10 -14.22 22.08
CA THR A 102 39.86 -14.38 23.52
C THR A 102 39.24 -15.75 23.77
N ALA A 103 39.12 -16.13 25.05
CA ALA A 103 38.49 -17.39 25.44
C ALA A 103 37.02 -17.52 24.97
N THR A 104 36.35 -16.40 24.68
CA THR A 104 34.90 -16.38 24.37
C THR A 104 34.57 -15.80 23.00
N ALA A 105 35.49 -15.07 22.35
CA ALA A 105 35.22 -14.43 21.07
C ALA A 105 36.50 -14.22 20.25
N VAL A 106 36.35 -14.24 18.93
CA VAL A 106 37.40 -13.85 17.98
C VAL A 106 36.97 -12.60 17.26
N VAL A 107 37.74 -11.51 17.40
CA VAL A 107 37.46 -10.23 16.76
C VAL A 107 38.57 -9.95 15.75
N SER A 108 38.19 -9.66 14.51
CA SER A 108 39.13 -9.36 13.43
C SER A 108 38.68 -8.15 12.63
N LEU A 109 39.66 -7.36 12.19
CA LEU A 109 39.45 -6.25 11.27
C LEU A 109 39.55 -6.81 9.84
N ALA A 110 38.39 -7.11 9.26
CA ALA A 110 38.30 -7.59 7.89
C ALA A 110 38.06 -6.43 6.91
N LYS A 111 38.52 -6.58 5.67
CA LYS A 111 38.10 -5.69 4.58
C LYS A 111 36.62 -5.94 4.28
N ASN A 112 35.91 -4.89 3.87
CA ASN A 112 34.53 -5.03 3.40
C ASN A 112 34.49 -6.04 2.25
N GLY A 113 33.55 -6.99 2.32
CA GLY A 113 33.32 -7.95 1.24
C GLY A 113 32.74 -7.29 -0.02
N GLY A 114 32.77 -8.02 -1.13
CA GLY A 114 32.28 -7.53 -2.43
C GLY A 114 33.36 -6.87 -3.29
N LYS A 115 32.94 -6.29 -4.41
CA LYS A 115 33.85 -5.52 -5.29
C LYS A 115 34.29 -4.26 -4.55
N ALA A 116 35.56 -3.89 -4.74
CA ALA A 116 36.07 -2.63 -4.20
C ALA A 116 35.18 -1.47 -4.68
N PRO A 117 34.79 -0.54 -3.80
CA PRO A 117 33.96 0.59 -4.19
C PRO A 117 34.71 1.45 -5.21
N ILE A 118 34.04 1.76 -6.33
CA ILE A 118 34.54 2.70 -7.32
C ILE A 118 34.28 4.10 -6.77
N LYS A 119 35.33 4.92 -6.70
CA LYS A 119 35.19 6.35 -6.41
C LYS A 119 34.85 7.03 -7.74
N LEU A 120 33.64 7.55 -7.84
CA LEU A 120 33.24 8.40 -8.95
C LEU A 120 33.75 9.83 -8.69
N PRO A 121 34.05 10.62 -9.72
CA PRO A 121 34.26 12.06 -9.59
C PRO A 121 32.99 12.74 -9.05
N ASP A 122 33.16 13.90 -8.41
CA ASP A 122 32.04 14.71 -7.91
C ASP A 122 31.18 15.26 -9.06
N ASP A 123 31.81 15.51 -10.22
CA ASP A 123 31.13 15.86 -11.46
C ASP A 123 31.06 14.64 -12.39
N LEU A 124 29.84 14.15 -12.60
CA LEU A 124 29.58 13.00 -13.47
C LEU A 124 29.78 13.32 -14.97
N SER A 125 29.84 14.60 -15.34
CA SER A 125 30.11 15.03 -16.72
C SER A 125 31.55 14.80 -17.16
N GLU A 126 32.47 14.56 -16.21
CA GLU A 126 33.86 14.18 -16.50
C GLU A 126 33.99 12.70 -16.88
N LEU A 127 32.96 11.87 -16.67
CA LEU A 127 32.99 10.49 -17.11
C LEU A 127 32.80 10.39 -18.63
N PRO A 128 33.63 9.58 -19.31
CA PRO A 128 33.40 9.26 -20.72
C PRO A 128 32.01 8.66 -20.96
N ASP A 129 31.43 8.94 -22.13
CA ASP A 129 30.11 8.44 -22.54
C ASP A 129 30.00 6.91 -22.49
N ASP A 130 31.11 6.18 -22.65
CA ASP A 130 31.18 4.72 -22.53
C ASP A 130 30.77 4.19 -21.14
N TYR A 131 30.82 5.03 -20.10
CA TYR A 131 30.49 4.68 -18.71
C TYR A 131 29.19 5.31 -18.20
N THR A 132 28.49 6.09 -19.04
CA THR A 132 27.21 6.71 -18.70
C THR A 132 26.11 6.17 -19.60
N TYR A 133 24.87 6.18 -19.12
CA TYR A 133 23.70 5.86 -19.94
C TYR A 133 22.64 6.95 -19.78
N PRO A 134 22.02 7.41 -20.88
CA PRO A 134 20.94 8.37 -20.80
C PRO A 134 19.69 7.71 -20.19
N ILE A 135 19.16 8.29 -19.11
CA ILE A 135 17.91 7.86 -18.51
C ILE A 135 16.76 8.59 -19.20
N PHE A 136 16.00 7.88 -20.04
CA PHE A 136 14.75 8.39 -20.62
C PHE A 136 13.60 8.17 -19.64
N LYS A 137 13.34 9.16 -18.79
CA LYS A 137 12.19 9.16 -17.89
C LYS A 137 11.07 10.03 -18.48
N PRO A 138 9.87 9.49 -18.71
CA PRO A 138 8.74 10.31 -19.14
C PRO A 138 8.35 11.29 -18.04
N ASP A 139 8.12 12.54 -18.43
CA ASP A 139 7.55 13.55 -17.56
C ASP A 139 6.02 13.41 -17.58
N LEU A 140 5.52 12.59 -16.66
CA LEU A 140 4.10 12.26 -16.56
C LEU A 140 3.22 13.47 -16.23
N ASP A 141 3.79 14.50 -15.59
CA ASP A 141 3.04 15.68 -15.19
C ASP A 141 2.86 16.61 -16.39
N ARG A 142 3.92 16.85 -17.16
CA ARG A 142 3.81 17.58 -18.43
C ARG A 142 2.92 16.85 -19.44
N ILE A 143 3.07 15.53 -19.58
CA ILE A 143 2.20 14.73 -20.45
C ILE A 143 0.74 14.88 -20.03
N ARG A 144 0.45 14.95 -18.72
CA ARG A 144 -0.92 15.15 -18.23
C ARG A 144 -1.43 16.56 -18.53
N GLU A 145 -0.63 17.59 -18.27
CA GLU A 145 -0.99 18.99 -18.55
C GLU A 145 -1.30 19.21 -20.03
N ASP A 146 -0.45 18.70 -20.93
CA ASP A 146 -0.59 18.83 -22.37
C ASP A 146 -1.83 18.05 -22.89
N LEU A 147 -2.09 16.85 -22.34
CA LEU A 147 -3.31 16.10 -22.64
C LEU A 147 -4.59 16.78 -22.13
N GLU A 148 -4.54 17.43 -20.95
CA GLU A 148 -5.65 18.22 -20.40
C GLU A 148 -5.88 19.52 -21.18
N ALA A 149 -4.83 20.12 -21.74
CA ALA A 149 -4.89 21.28 -22.63
C ALA A 149 -5.41 20.95 -24.05
N GLY A 150 -5.60 19.66 -24.36
CA GLY A 150 -6.14 19.18 -25.64
C GLY A 150 -5.09 18.89 -26.70
N GLU A 151 -3.79 18.88 -26.35
CA GLU A 151 -2.73 18.45 -27.26
C GLU A 151 -2.74 16.93 -27.44
N LYS A 152 -2.56 16.47 -28.68
CA LYS A 152 -2.49 15.04 -29.00
C LYS A 152 -1.04 14.57 -28.94
N ILE A 153 -0.66 13.93 -27.84
CA ILE A 153 0.62 13.24 -27.72
C ILE A 153 0.48 11.82 -28.30
N PRO A 154 1.29 11.43 -29.32
CA PRO A 154 1.25 10.08 -29.88
C PRO A 154 1.47 9.01 -28.83
N GLY A 155 0.47 8.13 -28.64
CA GLY A 155 0.54 7.01 -27.71
C GLY A 155 0.15 7.32 -26.26
N CYS A 156 -0.26 8.56 -25.94
CA CYS A 156 -0.77 8.90 -24.61
C CYS A 156 -2.25 9.32 -24.68
N SER A 157 -3.05 8.83 -23.73
CA SER A 157 -4.46 9.19 -23.58
C SER A 157 -4.81 9.28 -22.11
N LEU A 158 -5.65 10.25 -21.73
CA LEU A 158 -6.20 10.31 -20.39
C LEU A 158 -7.20 9.14 -20.20
N GLY A 159 -6.97 8.30 -19.19
CA GLY A 159 -7.94 7.28 -18.79
C GLY A 159 -9.07 7.88 -17.94
N GLU A 160 -10.19 7.16 -17.85
CA GLU A 160 -11.26 7.52 -16.92
C GLU A 160 -10.81 7.33 -15.46
N ARG A 161 -11.29 8.20 -14.57
CA ARG A 161 -11.04 8.04 -13.13
C ARG A 161 -11.86 6.86 -12.62
N GLY A 162 -11.19 5.86 -12.04
CA GLY A 162 -11.86 4.76 -11.35
C GLY A 162 -12.56 5.18 -10.06
N PHE A 163 -13.46 4.33 -9.59
CA PHE A 163 -14.12 4.50 -8.29
C PHE A 163 -13.36 3.76 -7.18
N HIS A 164 -13.32 4.33 -5.98
CA HIS A 164 -12.86 3.64 -4.78
C HIS A 164 -14.01 3.59 -3.77
N LEU A 165 -14.12 2.47 -3.05
CA LEU A 165 -15.08 2.33 -1.97
C LEU A 165 -14.58 3.10 -0.74
N ARG A 166 -15.46 3.89 -0.12
CA ARG A 166 -15.15 4.62 1.12
C ARG A 166 -16.19 4.29 2.18
N ILE A 167 -15.71 3.97 3.38
CA ILE A 167 -16.54 3.65 4.55
C ILE A 167 -16.21 4.71 5.62
N ARG A 168 -17.23 5.24 6.30
CA ARG A 168 -17.09 6.26 7.36
C ARG A 168 -17.95 5.88 8.56
#